data_AF-A0A9D0H322-F1
#
_entry.id   AF-A0A9D0H322-F1
#
_cell.length_a   1.000
_cell.length_b   1.000
_cell.length_c   1.000
_cell.angle_alpha   90.00
_cell.angle_beta   90.00
_cell.angle_gamma   90.00
#
_symmetry.space_group_name_H-M   'P 1'
#
loop_
_entity.id
_entity.type
_entity.pdbx_description
1 polymer ?
#
loop_
_entity_poly.entity_id
_entity_poly.type
_entity_poly.pdbx_seq_one_letter_code
_entity_poly.pdbx_strand_id
1 'polypeptide(L)'
;MKKIDSLSKAAENLEKKAHLIEEHLEEISDRINQIEKRIYDIRDKLSQKEVEVIETSRQIKELEHQLHEVRQKIKKHRKLIQQAETQREYERLIRERDRLVAKSTDLSDKIDSLKKKLKDLLFEEDKLFEEVEKLEKEREKLQKEYSYLLSRLQSILVRLNRKIEGFKELHRF
;
A
#
# COMPACT_ATOMS: atom_id res chain seq x y z
N MET A 1 -8.69 -21.45 59.54
CA MET A 1 -7.71 -22.04 58.62
C MET A 1 -8.31 -22.38 57.25
N LYS A 2 -9.24 -23.32 57.08
CA LYS A 2 -9.79 -23.69 55.74
C LYS A 2 -10.28 -22.53 54.84
N LYS A 3 -10.89 -21.48 55.42
CA LYS A 3 -11.39 -20.31 54.67
C LYS A 3 -10.25 -19.40 54.17
N ILE A 4 -9.15 -19.31 54.93
CA ILE A 4 -7.94 -18.55 54.57
C ILE A 4 -7.22 -19.25 53.41
N ASP A 5 -7.04 -20.58 53.50
CA ASP A 5 -6.42 -21.37 52.45
C ASP A 5 -7.20 -21.29 51.13
N SER A 6 -8.53 -21.24 51.20
CA SER A 6 -9.39 -21.08 50.02
C SER A 6 -9.29 -19.69 49.39
N LEU A 7 -9.10 -18.63 50.19
CA LEU A 7 -8.96 -17.26 49.72
C LEU A 7 -7.57 -17.02 49.10
N SER A 8 -6.52 -17.56 49.72
CA SER A 8 -5.15 -17.54 49.19
C SER A 8 -5.07 -18.23 47.82
N LYS A 9 -5.60 -19.46 47.69
CA LYS A 9 -5.66 -20.16 46.39
C LYS A 9 -6.46 -19.39 45.33
N ALA A 10 -7.52 -18.70 45.73
CA ALA A 10 -8.31 -17.88 44.79
C ALA A 10 -7.55 -16.63 44.33
N ALA A 11 -6.78 -15.99 45.21
CA ALA A 11 -5.93 -14.84 44.87
C ALA A 11 -4.81 -15.26 43.92
N GLU A 12 -4.09 -16.34 44.23
CA GLU A 12 -3.03 -16.90 43.35
C GLU A 12 -3.56 -17.23 41.95
N ASN A 13 -4.77 -17.78 41.86
CA ASN A 13 -5.39 -18.08 40.56
C ASN A 13 -5.80 -16.82 39.78
N LEU A 14 -6.18 -15.74 40.46
CA LEU A 14 -6.49 -14.46 39.81
C LEU A 14 -5.22 -13.76 39.33
N GLU A 15 -4.15 -13.83 40.11
CA GLU A 15 -2.83 -13.29 39.78
C GLU A 15 -2.24 -13.98 38.53
N LYS A 16 -2.26 -15.32 38.48
CA LYS A 16 -1.84 -16.06 37.27
C LYS A 16 -2.64 -15.67 36.03
N LYS A 17 -3.95 -15.44 36.17
CA LYS A 17 -4.79 -15.00 35.06
C LYS A 17 -4.50 -13.56 34.64
N ALA A 18 -4.16 -12.68 35.58
CA ALA A 18 -3.75 -11.31 35.28
C ALA A 18 -2.46 -11.32 34.47
N HIS A 19 -1.46 -12.09 34.93
CA HIS A 19 -0.17 -12.19 34.26
C HIS A 19 -0.27 -12.71 32.82
N LEU A 20 -1.04 -13.78 32.60
CA LEU A 20 -1.28 -14.31 31.25
C LEU A 20 -1.95 -13.27 30.32
N ILE A 21 -2.86 -12.45 30.86
CA ILE A 21 -3.50 -11.39 30.08
C ILE A 21 -2.52 -10.27 29.77
N GLU A 22 -1.63 -9.92 30.70
CA GLU A 22 -0.58 -8.92 30.49
C GLU A 22 0.38 -9.37 29.38
N GLU A 23 0.83 -10.63 29.40
CA GLU A 23 1.66 -11.21 28.33
C GLU A 23 0.95 -11.12 26.96
N HIS A 24 -0.32 -11.53 26.88
CA HIS A 24 -1.08 -11.43 25.64
C HIS A 24 -1.28 -9.98 25.16
N LEU A 25 -1.44 -9.02 26.08
CA LEU A 25 -1.54 -7.60 25.73
C LEU A 25 -0.24 -7.09 25.11
N GLU A 26 0.91 -7.50 25.65
CA GLU A 26 2.22 -7.17 25.10
C GLU A 26 2.41 -7.74 23.68
N GLU A 27 2.08 -9.02 23.48
CA GLU A 27 2.14 -9.67 22.16
C GLU A 27 1.25 -8.98 21.12
N ILE A 28 0.02 -8.60 21.50
CA ILE A 28 -0.90 -7.90 20.61
C ILE A 28 -0.37 -6.50 20.28
N SER A 29 0.16 -5.79 21.27
CA SER A 29 0.78 -4.47 21.09
C SER A 29 1.92 -4.54 20.06
N ASP A 30 2.80 -5.53 20.19
CA ASP A 30 3.90 -5.75 19.25
C ASP A 30 3.41 -6.06 17.84
N ARG A 31 2.39 -6.90 17.71
CA ARG A 31 1.76 -7.19 16.41
C ARG A 31 1.14 -5.95 15.77
N ILE A 32 0.43 -5.12 16.54
CA ILE A 32 -0.13 -3.86 16.06
C ILE A 32 0.99 -2.96 15.54
N ASN A 33 2.07 -2.79 16.30
CA ASN A 33 3.22 -1.98 15.90
C ASN A 33 3.88 -2.49 14.61
N GLN A 34 3.98 -3.82 14.44
CA GLN A 34 4.51 -4.43 13.20
C GLN A 34 3.61 -4.15 12.00
N ILE A 35 2.29 -4.30 12.17
CA ILE A 35 1.31 -4.01 11.12
C ILE A 35 1.36 -2.53 10.73
N GLU A 36 1.44 -1.63 11.70
CA GLU A 36 1.53 -0.19 11.43
C GLU A 36 2.79 0.19 10.64
N LYS A 37 3.95 -0.41 10.98
CA LYS A 37 5.17 -0.25 10.17
C LYS A 37 4.99 -0.75 8.75
N ARG A 38 4.40 -1.94 8.56
CA ARG A 38 4.13 -2.47 7.22
C ARG A 38 3.18 -1.59 6.41
N ILE A 39 2.13 -1.06 7.04
CA ILE A 39 1.21 -0.12 6.39
C ILE A 39 1.97 1.14 5.96
N TYR A 40 2.83 1.68 6.81
CA TYR A 40 3.65 2.84 6.48
C TYR A 40 4.56 2.56 5.28
N ASP A 41 5.28 1.44 5.27
CA ASP A 41 6.18 1.06 4.17
C ASP A 41 5.42 0.87 2.85
N ILE A 42 4.22 0.28 2.89
CA ILE A 42 3.40 0.11 1.69
C ILE A 42 2.87 1.46 1.18
N ARG A 43 2.47 2.36 2.08
CA ARG A 43 2.02 3.71 1.69
C ARG A 43 3.16 4.52 1.06
N ASP A 44 4.38 4.39 1.57
CA ASP A 44 5.55 5.02 0.94
C ASP A 44 5.78 4.49 -0.48
N LYS A 45 5.70 3.17 -0.67
CA LYS A 45 5.77 2.54 -2.00
C LYS A 45 4.64 2.99 -2.93
N LEU A 46 3.42 3.16 -2.42
CA LEU A 46 2.28 3.69 -3.18
C LEU A 46 2.59 5.11 -3.67
N SER A 47 3.05 6.00 -2.78
CA SER A 47 3.41 7.37 -3.17
C SER A 47 4.53 7.41 -4.23
N GLN A 48 5.53 6.53 -4.13
CA GLN A 48 6.56 6.41 -5.17
C GLN A 48 5.96 5.95 -6.51
N LYS A 49 5.06 4.98 -6.50
CA LYS A 49 4.36 4.51 -7.71
C LYS A 49 3.47 5.58 -8.34
N GLU A 50 2.74 6.35 -7.53
CA GLU A 50 1.92 7.48 -8.02
C GLU A 50 2.78 8.47 -8.82
N VAL A 51 3.99 8.78 -8.33
CA VAL A 51 4.95 9.63 -9.05
C VAL A 51 5.35 9.00 -10.38
N GLU A 52 5.71 7.70 -10.39
CA GLU A 52 6.07 6.99 -11.62
C GLU A 52 4.92 6.95 -12.65
N VAL A 53 3.68 6.79 -12.19
CA VAL A 53 2.46 6.81 -13.01
C VAL A 53 2.28 8.17 -13.68
N ILE A 54 2.43 9.25 -12.91
CA ILE A 54 2.32 10.63 -13.42
C ILE A 54 3.41 10.91 -14.46
N GLU A 55 4.67 10.53 -14.18
CA GLU A 55 5.79 10.72 -15.09
C GLU A 55 5.62 9.93 -16.39
N THR A 56 5.25 8.65 -16.29
CA THR A 56 5.00 7.79 -17.45
C THR A 56 3.86 8.35 -18.30
N SER A 57 2.77 8.81 -17.67
CA SER A 57 1.64 9.45 -18.35
C SER A 57 2.05 10.74 -19.08
N ARG A 58 2.94 11.54 -18.47
CA ARG A 58 3.48 12.74 -19.10
C ARG A 58 4.35 12.41 -20.31
N GLN A 59 5.22 11.40 -20.20
CA GLN A 59 6.05 10.93 -21.31
C GLN A 59 5.21 10.43 -22.49
N ILE A 60 4.13 9.68 -22.22
CA ILE A 60 3.20 9.24 -23.26
C ILE A 60 2.60 10.43 -24.01
N LYS A 61 2.10 11.45 -23.28
CA LYS A 61 1.49 12.65 -23.88
C LYS A 61 2.48 13.41 -24.78
N GLU A 62 3.72 13.56 -24.33
CA GLU A 62 4.77 14.21 -25.10
C GLU A 62 5.08 13.44 -26.39
N LEU A 63 5.24 12.12 -26.30
CA LEU A 63 5.48 11.28 -27.48
C LEU A 63 4.28 11.28 -28.44
N GLU A 64 3.04 11.29 -27.92
CA GLU A 64 1.83 11.40 -28.73
C GLU A 64 1.78 12.73 -29.50
N HIS A 65 2.22 13.83 -28.86
CA HIS A 65 2.35 15.13 -29.52
C HIS A 65 3.40 15.09 -30.63
N GLN A 66 4.59 14.57 -30.36
CA GLN A 66 5.65 14.41 -31.36
C GLN A 66 5.23 13.52 -32.53
N LEU A 67 4.52 12.42 -32.24
CA LEU A 67 3.96 11.53 -33.25
C LEU A 67 2.93 12.25 -34.11
N HIS A 68 2.07 13.08 -33.51
CA HIS A 68 1.13 13.90 -34.26
C HIS A 68 1.84 14.84 -35.23
N GLU A 69 2.87 15.57 -34.79
CA GLU A 69 3.65 16.45 -35.66
C GLU A 69 4.30 15.70 -36.83
N VAL A 70 4.91 14.54 -36.55
CA VAL A 70 5.54 13.71 -37.59
C VAL A 70 4.49 13.25 -38.61
N ARG A 71 3.29 12.84 -38.16
CA ARG A 71 2.18 12.48 -39.04
C ARG A 71 1.73 13.65 -39.93
N GLN A 72 1.69 14.87 -39.39
CA GLN A 72 1.40 16.06 -40.21
C GLN A 72 2.49 16.32 -41.25
N LYS A 73 3.77 16.16 -40.89
CA LYS A 73 4.90 16.28 -41.83
C LYS A 73 4.79 15.23 -42.95
N ILE A 74 4.49 13.97 -42.62
CA ILE A 74 4.26 12.91 -43.61
C ILE A 74 3.12 13.29 -44.57
N LYS A 75 2.01 13.81 -44.05
CA LYS A 75 0.87 14.27 -44.87
C LYS A 75 1.26 15.41 -45.81
N LYS A 76 2.09 16.36 -45.35
CA LYS A 76 2.65 17.43 -46.19
C LYS A 76 3.56 16.87 -47.27
N HIS A 77 4.48 15.97 -46.93
CA HIS A 77 5.38 15.33 -47.89
C HIS A 77 4.63 14.56 -48.97
N ARG A 78 3.52 13.88 -48.62
CA ARG A 78 2.67 13.20 -49.60
C ARG A 78 2.16 14.17 -50.69
N LYS A 79 1.77 15.39 -50.31
CA LYS A 79 1.34 16.43 -51.27
C LYS A 79 2.50 16.94 -52.12
N LEU A 80 3.65 17.21 -51.50
CA LEU A 80 4.85 17.67 -52.22
C LEU A 80 5.32 16.65 -53.26
N ILE A 81 5.28 15.36 -52.93
CA ILE A 81 5.63 14.27 -53.84
C ILE A 81 4.72 14.26 -55.07
N GLN A 82 3.41 14.52 -54.89
CA GLN A 82 2.45 14.60 -56.00
C GLN A 82 2.67 15.82 -56.91
N GLN A 83 3.33 16.85 -56.39
CA GLN A 83 3.61 18.10 -57.09
C GLN A 83 5.05 18.18 -57.61
N ALA A 84 5.86 17.13 -57.43
CA ALA A 84 7.27 17.14 -57.81
C ALA A 84 7.41 17.27 -59.33
N GLU A 85 8.20 18.24 -59.78
CA GLU A 85 8.35 18.55 -61.21
C GLU A 85 9.56 17.83 -61.83
N THR A 86 10.45 17.31 -60.98
CA THR A 86 11.67 16.60 -61.42
C THR A 86 11.86 15.27 -60.71
N GLN A 87 12.47 14.30 -61.40
CA GLN A 87 12.81 13.00 -60.84
C GLN A 87 13.70 13.12 -59.58
N ARG A 88 14.66 14.05 -59.59
CA ARG A 88 15.58 14.27 -58.47
C ARG A 88 14.85 14.81 -57.23
N GLU A 89 13.90 15.72 -57.41
CA GLU A 89 13.05 16.22 -56.33
C GLU A 89 12.16 15.11 -55.76
N TYR A 90 11.50 14.35 -56.64
CA TYR A 90 10.66 13.22 -56.26
C TYR A 90 11.44 12.22 -55.38
N GLU A 91 12.62 11.78 -55.81
CA GLU A 91 13.46 10.85 -55.06
C GLU A 91 13.92 11.40 -53.71
N ARG A 92 14.22 12.70 -53.62
CA ARG A 92 14.59 13.34 -52.36
C ARG A 92 13.41 13.35 -51.39
N LEU A 93 12.22 13.74 -51.84
CA LEU A 93 11.02 13.82 -51.03
C LEU A 93 10.56 12.44 -50.53
N ILE A 94 10.69 11.41 -51.37
CA ILE A 94 10.44 10.01 -50.99
C ILE A 94 11.37 9.57 -49.86
N ARG A 95 12.68 9.80 -50.00
CA ARG A 95 13.67 9.46 -48.96
C ARG A 95 13.40 10.17 -47.64
N GLU A 96 12.99 11.43 -47.68
CA GLU A 96 12.63 12.18 -46.47
C GLU A 96 11.34 11.65 -45.83
N ARG A 97 10.31 11.35 -46.64
CA ARG A 97 9.09 10.69 -46.17
C ARG A 97 9.40 9.35 -45.50
N ASP A 98 10.28 8.54 -46.07
CA ASP A 98 10.63 7.24 -45.49
C ASP A 98 11.27 7.37 -44.11
N ARG A 99 12.15 8.35 -43.93
CA ARG A 99 12.72 8.67 -42.61
C ARG A 99 11.64 9.10 -41.63
N LEU A 100 10.69 9.92 -42.05
CA LEU A 100 9.57 10.35 -41.21
C LEU A 100 8.66 9.18 -40.84
N VAL A 101 8.37 8.27 -41.78
CA VAL A 101 7.58 7.05 -41.52
C VAL A 101 8.30 6.16 -40.51
N ALA A 102 9.59 5.89 -40.69
CA ALA A 102 10.38 5.12 -39.72
C ALA A 102 10.36 5.76 -38.33
N LYS A 103 10.53 7.09 -38.23
CA LYS A 103 10.40 7.83 -36.96
C LYS A 103 8.99 7.69 -36.36
N SER A 104 7.94 7.74 -37.18
CA SER A 104 6.56 7.56 -36.72
C SER A 104 6.32 6.17 -36.15
N THR A 105 6.93 5.14 -36.72
CA THR A 105 6.84 3.76 -36.20
C THR A 105 7.55 3.65 -34.86
N ASP A 106 8.80 4.11 -34.75
CA ASP A 106 9.56 4.09 -33.49
C ASP A 106 8.84 4.85 -32.35
N LEU A 107 8.26 6.01 -32.64
CA LEU A 107 7.45 6.75 -31.66
C LEU A 107 6.20 5.96 -31.24
N SER A 108 5.52 5.29 -32.18
CA SER A 108 4.35 4.47 -31.87
C SER A 108 4.71 3.30 -30.97
N ASP A 109 5.80 2.58 -31.29
CA ASP A 109 6.27 1.43 -30.51
C ASP A 109 6.67 1.85 -29.09
N LYS A 110 7.33 3.01 -28.95
CA LYS A 110 7.65 3.58 -27.63
C LYS A 110 6.40 3.92 -26.83
N ILE A 111 5.41 4.57 -27.44
CA ILE A 111 4.12 4.87 -26.78
C ILE A 111 3.45 3.59 -26.30
N ASP A 112 3.39 2.56 -27.14
CA ASP A 112 2.75 1.28 -26.78
C ASP A 112 3.49 0.58 -25.63
N SER A 113 4.83 0.62 -25.63
CA SER A 113 5.64 0.09 -24.53
C SER A 113 5.38 0.83 -23.21
N LEU A 114 5.26 2.15 -23.23
CA LEU A 114 4.97 2.96 -22.04
C LEU A 114 3.53 2.75 -21.57
N LYS A 115 2.55 2.59 -22.47
CA LYS A 115 1.17 2.24 -22.11
C LYS A 115 1.08 0.89 -21.41
N LYS A 116 1.88 -0.09 -21.85
CA LYS A 116 2.00 -1.37 -21.15
C LYS A 116 2.61 -1.18 -19.76
N LYS A 117 3.72 -0.45 -19.63
CA LYS A 117 4.32 -0.12 -18.33
C LYS A 117 3.32 0.56 -17.39
N LEU A 118 2.56 1.54 -17.89
CA LEU A 118 1.55 2.26 -17.13
C LEU A 118 0.46 1.31 -16.60
N LYS A 119 0.00 0.38 -17.42
CA LYS A 119 -0.98 -0.64 -17.01
C LYS A 119 -0.42 -1.54 -15.91
N ASP A 120 0.83 -1.97 -16.04
CA ASP A 120 1.49 -2.81 -15.04
C ASP A 120 1.66 -2.05 -13.71
N LEU A 121 2.02 -0.76 -13.76
CA LEU A 121 2.12 0.09 -12.57
C LEU A 121 0.78 0.22 -11.84
N LEU A 122 -0.31 0.51 -12.55
CA LEU A 122 -1.65 0.62 -11.98
C LEU A 122 -2.11 -0.69 -11.34
N PHE A 123 -1.83 -1.83 -11.99
CA PHE A 123 -2.16 -3.14 -11.44
C PHE A 123 -1.39 -3.46 -10.15
N GLU A 124 -0.13 -3.03 -10.05
CA GLU A 124 0.64 -3.17 -8.82
C GLU A 124 0.15 -2.22 -7.71
N GLU A 125 -0.30 -1.01 -8.06
CA GLU A 125 -0.92 -0.06 -7.14
C GLU A 125 -2.19 -0.63 -6.51
N ASP A 126 -3.09 -1.20 -7.33
CA ASP A 126 -4.31 -1.88 -6.89
C ASP A 126 -4.01 -3.00 -5.87
N LYS A 127 -2.98 -3.80 -6.13
CA LYS A 127 -2.56 -4.86 -5.20
C LYS A 127 -2.07 -4.33 -3.87
N LEU A 128 -1.32 -3.23 -3.87
CA LEU A 128 -0.84 -2.61 -2.64
C LEU A 128 -1.99 -2.02 -1.84
N PHE A 129 -2.99 -1.40 -2.50
CA PHE A 129 -4.21 -0.95 -1.84
C PHE A 129 -4.95 -2.10 -1.15
N GLU A 130 -5.11 -3.24 -1.82
CA GLU A 130 -5.71 -4.43 -1.22
C GLU A 130 -4.91 -4.96 -0.01
N GLU A 131 -3.57 -4.90 -0.05
CA GLU A 131 -2.74 -5.31 1.09
C GLU A 131 -2.92 -4.37 2.27
N VAL A 132 -2.95 -3.05 2.05
CA VAL A 132 -3.23 -2.05 3.09
C VAL A 132 -4.60 -2.30 3.72
N GLU A 133 -5.65 -2.52 2.92
CA GLU A 133 -7.00 -2.77 3.44
C GLU A 133 -7.05 -4.03 4.33
N LYS A 134 -6.35 -5.10 3.92
CA LYS A 134 -6.24 -6.33 4.72
C LYS A 134 -5.54 -6.07 6.06
N LEU A 135 -4.41 -5.37 6.02
CA LEU A 135 -3.63 -5.02 7.22
C LEU A 135 -4.42 -4.10 8.16
N GLU A 136 -5.16 -3.13 7.63
CA GLU A 136 -6.01 -2.25 8.44
C GLU A 136 -7.13 -3.02 9.15
N LYS A 137 -7.77 -3.98 8.45
CA LYS A 137 -8.77 -4.87 9.04
C LYS A 137 -8.17 -5.77 10.13
N GLU A 138 -6.96 -6.27 9.94
CA GLU A 138 -6.25 -7.06 10.95
C GLU A 138 -5.91 -6.21 12.18
N ARG A 139 -5.37 -5.01 11.97
CA ARG A 139 -5.07 -4.04 13.05
C ARG A 139 -6.33 -3.73 13.86
N GLU A 140 -7.46 -3.46 13.21
CA GLU A 140 -8.72 -3.15 13.89
C GLU A 140 -9.22 -4.32 14.76
N LYS A 141 -9.08 -5.56 14.27
CA LYS A 141 -9.42 -6.77 15.06
C LYS A 141 -8.53 -6.89 16.30
N LEU A 142 -7.23 -6.71 16.15
CA LEU A 142 -6.28 -6.75 17.26
C LEU A 142 -6.53 -5.63 18.27
N GLN A 143 -6.87 -4.42 17.83
CA GLN A 143 -7.23 -3.31 18.72
C GLN A 143 -8.49 -3.61 19.53
N LYS A 144 -9.49 -4.27 18.92
CA LYS A 144 -10.70 -4.72 19.64
C LYS A 144 -10.36 -5.80 20.67
N GLU A 145 -9.53 -6.76 20.31
CA GLU A 145 -9.06 -7.81 21.23
C GLU A 145 -8.27 -7.23 22.40
N TYR A 146 -7.32 -6.33 22.13
CA TYR A 146 -6.55 -5.59 23.14
C TYR A 146 -7.49 -4.87 24.12
N SER A 147 -8.46 -4.11 23.59
CA SER A 147 -9.43 -3.38 24.41
C SER A 147 -10.27 -4.30 25.30
N TYR A 148 -10.66 -5.45 24.77
CA TYR A 148 -11.39 -6.48 25.53
C TYR A 148 -10.53 -7.07 26.66
N LEU A 149 -9.29 -7.46 26.36
CA LEU A 149 -8.36 -8.03 27.33
C LEU A 149 -8.00 -7.02 28.43
N LEU A 150 -7.79 -5.76 28.08
CA LEU A 150 -7.54 -4.68 29.04
C LEU A 150 -8.72 -4.51 30.00
N SER A 151 -9.96 -4.52 29.49
CA SER A 151 -11.17 -4.46 30.31
C SER A 151 -11.28 -5.67 31.25
N ARG A 152 -10.90 -6.86 30.77
CA ARG A 152 -10.88 -8.09 31.56
C ARG A 152 -9.82 -8.03 32.66
N LEU A 153 -8.62 -7.53 32.37
CA LEU A 153 -7.56 -7.32 33.34
C LEU A 153 -8.02 -6.38 34.46
N GLN A 154 -8.61 -5.23 34.11
CA GLN A 154 -9.18 -4.29 35.08
C GLN A 154 -10.23 -4.96 35.99
N SER A 155 -11.11 -5.80 35.43
CA SER A 155 -12.08 -6.55 36.23
C SER A 155 -11.42 -7.53 37.22
N ILE A 156 -10.34 -8.21 36.79
CA ILE A 156 -9.58 -9.12 37.65
C ILE A 156 -8.89 -8.34 38.76
N LEU A 157 -8.24 -7.22 38.46
CA LEU A 157 -7.59 -6.36 39.44
C LEU A 157 -8.58 -5.85 40.50
N VAL A 158 -9.77 -5.43 40.11
CA VAL A 158 -10.84 -5.04 41.06
C VAL A 158 -11.24 -6.21 41.96
N ARG A 159 -11.38 -7.43 41.41
CA ARG A 159 -11.70 -8.63 42.22
C ARG A 159 -10.56 -8.98 43.18
N LEU A 160 -9.31 -8.89 42.73
CA LEU A 160 -8.13 -9.12 43.54
C LEU A 160 -8.07 -8.13 44.71
N ASN A 161 -8.24 -6.83 44.44
CA ASN A 161 -8.28 -5.79 45.46
C ASN A 161 -9.36 -6.05 46.52
N ARG A 162 -10.58 -6.39 46.11
CA ARG A 162 -11.65 -6.76 47.06
C ARG A 162 -11.28 -7.98 47.92
N LYS A 163 -10.56 -8.95 47.36
CA LYS A 163 -10.08 -10.13 48.11
C LYS A 163 -9.00 -9.74 49.12
N ILE A 164 -8.08 -8.85 48.74
CA ILE A 164 -7.03 -8.31 49.62
C ILE A 164 -7.66 -7.51 50.76
N GLU A 165 -8.63 -6.63 50.48
CA GLU A 165 -9.36 -5.85 51.49
C GLU A 165 -10.11 -6.77 52.47
N GLY A 166 -10.87 -7.75 51.96
CA GLY A 166 -11.54 -8.72 52.82
C GLY A 166 -10.57 -9.57 53.66
N PHE A 167 -9.35 -9.82 53.18
CA PHE A 167 -8.29 -10.47 53.96
C PHE A 167 -7.79 -9.55 55.09
N LYS A 168 -7.55 -8.25 54.80
CA LYS A 168 -7.16 -7.25 55.80
C LYS A 168 -8.20 -7.12 56.91
N GLU A 169 -9.49 -7.07 56.56
CA GLU A 169 -10.60 -6.98 57.53
C GLU A 169 -10.71 -8.22 58.44
N LEU A 170 -10.50 -9.42 57.89
CA LEU A 170 -10.53 -10.69 58.64
C LEU A 170 -9.35 -10.85 59.60
N HIS A 171 -8.25 -10.12 59.35
CA HIS A 171 -6.99 -10.26 60.10
C HIS A 171 -6.66 -9.09 61.03
N ARG A 172 -7.55 -8.09 61.20
CA ARG A 172 -7.39 -6.90 62.08
C ARG A 172 -6.01 -6.78 62.74
N PHE A 173 -5.08 -6.17 62.01
CA PHE A 173 -4.17 -5.19 62.59
C PHE A 173 -4.83 -3.82 62.42
#